data_AF-A0A1S3FS89-F1
#
_entry.id   AF-A0A1S3FS89-F1
#
_cell.length_a   1.000
_cell.length_b   1.000
_cell.length_c   1.000
_cell.angle_alpha   90.00
_cell.angle_beta   90.00
_cell.angle_gamma   90.00
#
_symmetry.space_group_name_H-M   'P 1'
#
loop_
_entity.id
_entity.type
_entity.pdbx_description
1 polymer ?
#
loop_
_entity_poly.entity_id
_entity_poly.type
_entity_poly.pdbx_seq_one_letter_code
_entity_poly.pdbx_strand_id
1 'polypeptide(L)'
;MAEDEYCEVHQEPLCLFCDEDQITLCNKCFQSPEHHLHLVYGIQEAAEKSRKLFQEILTALREKLEVARSILADEQERMKMIQEEEQNLKEIIESEYGLRFRLLTEENELSLLRLQGCKFDLNLRKAKQNQQIRFSTELEKSQEALQALLLLLKHYTVYINQYEKSQNGHITLDPETAHPCLVLSKNLKSVRLRNIQQDVPGKPWKCDFSATVCAAESFSSGKHYWEVNVAMASRWQLGICSVTDRKGNRMEASGNKVLLMGSMMGTDYTSWVFPPLKKIYLGKQMHRVGVFLDYEYGQLSFYDVTESSLIYHFSHLTFQGNIKPVFALCTSSGDLNSDSLTV
;
A
#
# COMPACT_ATOMS: atom_id res chain seq x y z
N MET A 1 -34.95 59.78 -7.12
CA MET A 1 -35.63 59.37 -8.37
C MET A 1 -34.55 58.85 -9.28
N ALA A 2 -34.76 57.68 -9.88
CA ALA A 2 -33.74 56.82 -10.46
C ALA A 2 -32.92 57.48 -11.58
N GLU A 3 -31.62 57.67 -11.35
CA GLU A 3 -30.66 58.06 -12.41
C GLU A 3 -30.23 56.84 -13.26
N ASP A 4 -30.49 55.61 -12.81
CA ASP A 4 -30.10 54.35 -13.49
C ASP A 4 -31.12 53.81 -14.52
N GLU A 5 -32.22 54.53 -14.80
CA GLU A 5 -33.26 54.06 -15.75
C GLU A 5 -33.07 54.61 -17.17
N TYR A 6 -32.16 55.57 -17.36
CA TYR A 6 -31.94 56.27 -18.62
C TYR A 6 -30.47 56.27 -19.02
N CYS A 7 -30.21 56.13 -20.32
CA CYS A 7 -28.87 56.18 -20.88
C CYS A 7 -28.27 57.57 -20.72
N GLU A 8 -27.10 57.68 -20.08
CA GLU A 8 -26.42 58.95 -19.84
C GLU A 8 -26.13 59.74 -21.14
N VAL A 9 -25.81 59.02 -22.22
CA VAL A 9 -25.43 59.61 -23.52
C VAL A 9 -26.65 60.01 -24.36
N HIS A 10 -27.66 59.14 -24.42
CA HIS A 10 -28.79 59.30 -25.34
C HIS A 10 -30.07 59.80 -24.68
N GLN A 11 -30.10 59.86 -23.33
CA GLN A 11 -31.26 60.24 -22.52
C GLN A 11 -32.52 59.41 -22.87
N GLU A 12 -32.31 58.15 -23.28
CA GLU A 12 -33.36 57.19 -23.61
C GLU A 12 -33.43 56.08 -22.55
N PRO A 13 -34.61 55.51 -22.30
CA PRO A 13 -34.76 54.47 -21.29
C PRO A 13 -33.92 53.24 -21.63
N LEU A 14 -33.27 52.68 -20.61
CA LEU A 14 -32.51 51.44 -20.70
C LEU A 14 -33.51 50.28 -20.65
N CYS A 15 -33.80 49.69 -21.81
CA CYS A 15 -34.82 48.63 -21.95
C CYS A 15 -34.23 47.31 -22.46
N LEU A 16 -32.97 47.30 -22.87
CA LEU A 16 -32.26 46.17 -23.47
C LEU A 16 -31.11 45.71 -22.57
N PHE A 17 -30.71 44.44 -22.66
CA PHE A 17 -29.60 43.84 -21.93
C PHE A 17 -28.68 43.10 -22.89
N CYS A 18 -27.40 43.45 -22.88
CA CYS A 18 -26.38 42.79 -23.68
C CYS A 18 -25.77 41.62 -22.90
N ASP A 19 -25.89 40.40 -23.44
CA ASP A 19 -25.41 39.18 -22.77
C ASP A 19 -23.87 39.09 -22.73
N GLU A 20 -23.19 39.67 -23.71
CA GLU A 20 -21.72 39.63 -23.80
C GLU A 20 -21.06 40.59 -22.80
N ASP A 21 -21.51 41.85 -22.80
CA ASP A 21 -20.96 42.91 -21.94
C ASP A 21 -21.61 42.99 -20.56
N GLN A 22 -22.71 42.26 -20.32
CA GLN A 22 -23.45 42.24 -19.06
C GLN A 22 -23.94 43.63 -18.60
N ILE A 23 -24.34 44.48 -19.55
CA ILE A 23 -24.83 45.85 -19.31
C ILE A 23 -26.23 46.08 -19.92
N THR A 24 -26.93 47.08 -19.39
CA THR A 24 -28.21 47.54 -19.94
C THR A 24 -28.00 48.64 -20.99
N LEU A 25 -28.74 48.59 -22.10
CA LEU A 25 -28.62 49.48 -23.25
C LEU A 25 -29.95 50.17 -23.57
N CYS A 26 -29.86 51.37 -24.16
CA CYS A 26 -30.98 51.98 -24.88
C CYS A 26 -30.95 51.57 -26.36
N ASN A 27 -32.01 51.85 -27.12
CA ASN A 27 -32.13 51.47 -28.53
C ASN A 27 -31.03 52.08 -29.41
N LYS A 28 -30.59 53.32 -29.13
CA LYS A 28 -29.49 53.96 -29.86
C LYS A 28 -28.13 53.34 -29.60
N CYS A 29 -27.85 52.91 -28.36
CA CYS A 29 -26.61 52.19 -28.03
C CYS A 29 -26.55 50.81 -28.72
N PHE A 30 -27.70 50.12 -28.85
CA PHE A 30 -27.76 48.86 -29.60
C PHE A 30 -27.41 49.02 -31.08
N GLN A 31 -27.80 50.14 -31.70
CA GLN A 31 -27.48 50.44 -33.10
C GLN A 31 -26.02 50.88 -33.31
N SER A 32 -25.23 51.05 -32.23
CA SER A 32 -23.82 51.41 -32.36
C SER A 32 -23.03 50.22 -32.91
N PRO A 33 -21.92 50.47 -33.63
CA PRO A 33 -21.02 49.41 -34.08
C PRO A 33 -20.48 48.53 -32.94
N GLU A 34 -20.53 49.01 -31.69
CA GLU A 34 -20.01 48.31 -30.52
C GLU A 34 -20.93 47.16 -30.08
N HIS A 35 -22.25 47.31 -30.20
CA HIS A 35 -23.22 46.30 -29.73
C HIS A 35 -24.11 45.71 -30.83
N HIS A 36 -24.00 46.18 -32.09
CA HIS A 36 -24.87 45.73 -33.18
C HIS A 36 -24.81 44.23 -33.51
N LEU A 37 -23.73 43.53 -33.12
CA LEU A 37 -23.54 42.09 -33.32
C LEU A 37 -23.71 41.28 -32.04
N HIS A 38 -23.84 41.93 -30.88
CA HIS A 38 -23.95 41.23 -29.61
C HIS A 38 -25.35 40.67 -29.44
N LEU A 39 -25.46 39.59 -28.66
CA LEU A 39 -26.75 39.02 -28.32
C LEU A 39 -27.46 39.90 -27.27
N VAL A 40 -28.53 40.57 -27.69
CA VAL A 40 -29.28 41.51 -26.86
C VAL A 40 -30.71 41.02 -26.64
N TYR A 41 -31.16 41.08 -25.39
CA TYR A 41 -32.51 40.71 -24.96
C TYR A 41 -33.25 41.92 -24.37
N GLY A 42 -34.58 41.89 -24.32
CA GLY A 42 -35.30 42.82 -23.46
C GLY A 42 -34.91 42.57 -21.99
N ILE A 43 -34.77 43.62 -21.18
CA ILE A 43 -34.37 43.47 -19.76
C ILE A 43 -35.29 42.50 -19.02
N GLN A 44 -36.59 42.54 -19.31
CA GLN A 44 -37.56 41.61 -18.71
C GLN A 44 -37.33 40.16 -19.14
N GLU A 45 -36.96 39.92 -20.40
CA GLU A 45 -36.65 38.59 -20.93
C GLU A 45 -35.33 38.06 -20.36
N ALA A 46 -34.29 38.89 -20.31
CA ALA A 46 -33.01 38.55 -19.68
C ALA A 46 -33.18 38.21 -18.19
N ALA A 47 -33.99 39.00 -17.47
CA ALA A 47 -34.30 38.75 -16.08
C ALA A 47 -35.08 37.42 -15.89
N GLU A 48 -36.02 37.11 -16.77
CA GLU A 48 -36.77 35.84 -16.76
C GLU A 48 -35.85 34.64 -17.02
N LYS A 49 -34.95 34.75 -18.01
CA LYS A 49 -33.95 33.72 -18.36
C LYS A 49 -32.99 33.47 -17.19
N SER A 50 -32.44 34.53 -16.59
CA SER A 50 -31.59 34.44 -15.41
C SER A 50 -32.33 33.83 -14.23
N ARG A 51 -33.59 34.21 -14.00
CA ARG A 51 -34.41 33.64 -12.92
C ARG A 51 -34.62 32.15 -13.09
N LYS A 52 -34.90 31.68 -14.31
CA LYS A 52 -35.03 30.25 -14.63
C LYS A 52 -33.72 29.50 -14.40
N LEU A 53 -32.61 30.03 -14.91
CA LEU A 53 -31.29 29.42 -14.72
C LEU A 53 -30.94 29.29 -13.23
N PHE A 54 -31.18 30.33 -12.43
CA PHE A 54 -30.96 30.26 -10.98
C PHE A 54 -31.87 29.24 -10.30
N GLN A 55 -33.14 29.12 -10.72
CA GLN A 55 -34.04 28.11 -10.18
C GLN A 55 -33.58 26.68 -10.51
N GLU A 56 -33.10 26.43 -11.73
CA GLU A 56 -32.54 25.14 -12.15
C GLU A 56 -31.29 24.79 -11.32
N ILE A 57 -30.36 25.73 -11.20
CA ILE A 57 -29.14 25.55 -10.39
C ILE A 57 -29.48 25.29 -8.93
N LEU A 58 -30.40 26.05 -8.33
CA LEU A 58 -30.82 25.86 -6.94
C LEU A 58 -31.47 24.50 -6.72
N THR A 59 -32.26 24.02 -7.68
CA THR A 59 -32.90 22.70 -7.60
C THR A 59 -31.84 21.61 -7.66
N ALA A 60 -30.91 21.67 -8.62
CA ALA A 60 -29.82 20.70 -8.74
C ALA A 60 -28.90 20.70 -7.51
N LEU A 61 -28.62 21.86 -6.90
CA LEU A 61 -27.83 21.94 -5.68
C LEU A 61 -28.55 21.33 -4.48
N ARG A 62 -29.88 21.50 -4.37
CA ARG A 62 -30.68 20.86 -3.31
C ARG A 62 -30.66 19.33 -3.43
N GLU A 63 -30.82 18.81 -4.64
CA GLU A 63 -30.76 17.36 -4.89
C GLU A 63 -29.39 16.79 -4.52
N LYS A 64 -28.30 17.44 -4.97
CA LYS A 64 -26.92 17.02 -4.62
C LYS A 64 -26.67 17.05 -3.11
N LEU A 65 -27.20 18.06 -2.42
CA LEU A 65 -27.05 18.20 -0.98
C LEU A 65 -27.82 17.10 -0.23
N GLU A 66 -28.98 16.71 -0.72
CA GLU A 66 -29.77 15.61 -0.13
C GLU A 66 -29.07 14.26 -0.32
N VAL A 67 -28.50 14.00 -1.50
CA VAL A 67 -27.69 12.80 -1.76
C VAL A 67 -26.47 12.76 -0.83
N ALA A 68 -25.76 13.88 -0.68
CA ALA A 68 -24.60 13.95 0.22
C ALA A 68 -24.97 13.70 1.69
N ARG A 69 -26.14 14.20 2.13
CA ARG A 69 -26.67 13.92 3.48
C ARG A 69 -26.99 12.45 3.68
N SER A 70 -27.60 11.80 2.69
CA SER A 70 -27.87 10.36 2.75
C SER A 70 -26.58 9.55 2.87
N ILE A 71 -25.57 9.84 2.04
CA ILE A 71 -24.27 9.15 2.10
C ILE A 71 -23.60 9.36 3.46
N LEU A 72 -23.66 10.57 4.01
CA LEU A 72 -23.09 10.86 5.32
C LEU A 72 -23.79 10.07 6.44
N ALA A 73 -25.12 9.93 6.37
CA ALA A 73 -25.88 9.15 7.34
C ALA A 73 -25.54 7.65 7.27
N ASP A 74 -25.43 7.09 6.06
CA ASP A 74 -25.07 5.69 5.85
C ASP A 74 -23.65 5.39 6.38
N GLU A 75 -22.67 6.26 6.12
CA GLU A 75 -21.31 6.11 6.65
C GLU A 75 -21.26 6.23 8.17
N GLN A 76 -22.06 7.14 8.76
CA GLN A 76 -22.16 7.26 10.22
C GLN A 76 -22.73 5.99 10.86
N GLU A 77 -23.74 5.38 10.26
CA GLU A 77 -24.32 4.14 10.76
C GLU A 77 -23.35 2.96 10.62
N ARG A 78 -22.65 2.88 9.49
CA ARG A 78 -21.59 1.88 9.28
C ARG A 78 -20.47 2.02 10.32
N MET A 79 -20.09 3.25 10.67
CA MET A 79 -19.08 3.50 11.70
C MET A 79 -19.52 3.01 13.08
N LYS A 80 -20.80 3.18 13.46
CA LYS A 80 -21.33 2.64 14.72
C LYS A 80 -21.30 1.12 14.73
N MET A 81 -21.74 0.47 13.66
CA MET A 81 -21.71 -1.00 13.59
C MET A 81 -20.29 -1.55 13.76
N ILE A 82 -19.30 -0.94 13.11
CA ILE A 82 -17.89 -1.32 13.26
C ILE A 82 -17.40 -1.11 14.71
N GLN A 83 -17.79 -0.01 15.35
CA GLN A 83 -17.44 0.24 16.76
C GLN A 83 -18.08 -0.76 17.72
N GLU A 84 -19.33 -1.17 17.48
CA GLU A 84 -20.01 -2.20 18.26
C GLU A 84 -19.35 -3.57 18.08
N GLU A 85 -18.99 -3.94 16.85
CA GLU A 85 -18.23 -5.17 16.57
C GLU A 85 -16.84 -5.15 17.23
N GLU A 86 -16.13 -4.02 17.18
CA GLU A 86 -14.83 -3.86 17.84
C GLU A 86 -14.96 -4.08 19.36
N GLN A 87 -15.95 -3.46 19.98
CA GLN A 87 -16.20 -3.58 21.42
C GLN A 87 -16.59 -5.01 21.80
N ASN A 88 -17.42 -5.68 20.99
CA ASN A 88 -17.79 -7.09 21.20
C ASN A 88 -16.56 -8.00 21.12
N LEU A 89 -15.71 -7.84 20.08
CA LEU A 89 -14.47 -8.61 19.96
C LEU A 89 -13.54 -8.38 21.15
N LYS A 90 -13.44 -7.15 21.63
CA LYS A 90 -12.65 -6.83 22.83
C LYS A 90 -13.17 -7.57 24.07
N GLU A 91 -14.48 -7.58 24.29
CA GLU A 91 -15.11 -8.31 25.40
C GLU A 91 -14.93 -9.82 25.30
N ILE A 92 -15.04 -10.38 24.09
CA ILE A 92 -14.75 -11.80 23.83
C ILE A 92 -13.30 -12.11 24.20
N ILE A 93 -12.35 -11.30 23.73
CA ILE A 93 -10.93 -11.50 24.04
C ILE A 93 -10.70 -11.38 25.55
N GLU A 94 -11.19 -10.32 26.20
CA GLU A 94 -11.00 -10.12 27.64
C GLU A 94 -11.62 -11.26 28.47
N SER A 95 -12.79 -11.78 28.07
CA SER A 95 -13.47 -12.87 28.77
C SER A 95 -12.78 -14.23 28.58
N GLU A 96 -12.38 -14.59 27.35
CA GLU A 96 -11.67 -15.83 27.05
C GLU A 96 -10.30 -15.88 27.76
N TYR A 97 -9.54 -14.78 27.68
CA TYR A 97 -8.25 -14.69 28.36
C TYR A 97 -8.41 -14.63 29.88
N GLY A 98 -9.44 -13.94 30.39
CA GLY A 98 -9.75 -13.90 31.82
C GLY A 98 -10.13 -15.29 32.37
N LEU A 99 -10.90 -16.07 31.62
CA LEU A 99 -11.20 -17.46 31.96
C LEU A 99 -9.94 -18.32 31.98
N ARG A 100 -9.10 -18.21 30.95
CA ARG A 100 -7.85 -18.98 30.84
C ARG A 100 -6.88 -18.65 31.97
N PHE A 101 -6.78 -17.37 32.35
CA PHE A 101 -5.95 -16.94 33.47
C PHE A 101 -6.46 -17.52 34.80
N ARG A 102 -7.77 -17.48 35.06
CA ARG A 102 -8.36 -18.08 36.27
C ARG A 102 -8.11 -19.58 36.37
N LEU A 103 -8.38 -20.32 35.29
CA LEU A 103 -8.13 -21.77 35.24
C LEU A 103 -6.66 -22.10 35.51
N LEU A 104 -5.75 -21.30 34.93
CA LEU A 104 -4.31 -21.45 35.17
C LEU A 104 -3.93 -21.16 36.63
N THR A 105 -4.52 -20.14 37.25
CA THR A 105 -4.30 -19.82 38.67
C THR A 105 -4.79 -20.95 39.57
N GLU A 106 -6.01 -21.45 39.35
CA GLU A 106 -6.58 -22.57 40.12
C GLU A 106 -5.74 -23.84 39.95
N GLU A 107 -5.29 -24.15 38.73
CA GLU A 107 -4.42 -25.31 38.47
C GLU A 107 -3.05 -25.16 39.16
N ASN A 108 -2.48 -23.95 39.17
CA ASN A 108 -1.24 -23.65 39.87
C ASN A 108 -1.40 -23.75 41.40
N GLU A 109 -2.51 -23.27 41.96
CA GLU A 109 -2.81 -23.38 43.40
C GLU A 109 -3.02 -24.84 43.83
N LEU A 110 -3.78 -25.61 43.04
CA LEU A 110 -3.92 -27.06 43.23
C LEU A 110 -2.58 -27.78 43.13
N SER A 111 -1.73 -27.37 42.21
CA SER A 111 -0.37 -27.90 42.06
C SER A 111 0.52 -27.54 43.26
N LEU A 112 0.38 -26.35 43.83
CA LEU A 112 1.09 -25.90 45.04
C LEU A 112 0.66 -26.69 46.29
N LEU A 113 -0.64 -26.93 46.44
CA LEU A 113 -1.21 -27.80 47.50
C LEU A 113 -0.71 -29.25 47.37
N ARG A 114 -0.67 -29.79 46.14
CA ARG A 114 -0.11 -31.14 45.87
C ARG A 114 1.40 -31.21 46.15
N LEU A 115 2.14 -30.12 45.92
CA LEU A 115 3.58 -30.03 46.22
C LEU A 115 3.88 -29.95 47.72
N GLN A 116 3.02 -29.29 48.52
CA GLN A 116 3.14 -29.32 49.98
C GLN A 116 2.90 -30.73 50.56
N GLY A 117 2.11 -31.57 49.89
CA GLY A 117 1.88 -32.97 50.26
C GLY A 117 2.99 -33.95 49.87
N CYS A 118 3.84 -33.63 48.89
CA CYS A 118 4.81 -34.57 48.32
C CYS A 118 6.25 -34.05 48.44
N LYS A 119 6.90 -34.36 49.57
CA LYS A 119 8.30 -34.02 49.81
C LYS A 119 9.33 -35.02 49.24
N PHE A 120 8.91 -36.06 48.53
CA PHE A 120 9.83 -37.07 47.98
C PHE A 120 9.24 -37.73 46.73
N ASP A 121 9.65 -37.31 45.52
CA ASP A 121 9.91 -38.28 44.43
C ASP A 121 10.56 -37.66 43.18
N LEU A 122 11.55 -38.36 42.62
CA LEU A 122 12.31 -37.97 41.43
C LEU A 122 11.47 -38.01 40.15
N ASN A 123 10.40 -38.83 40.15
CA ASN A 123 9.42 -38.92 39.07
C ASN A 123 8.62 -37.62 38.90
N LEU A 124 8.35 -36.90 40.01
CA LEU A 124 7.69 -35.59 40.00
C LEU A 124 8.55 -34.53 39.30
N ARG A 125 9.88 -34.63 39.40
CA ARG A 125 10.82 -33.71 38.74
C ARG A 125 10.80 -33.86 37.22
N LYS A 126 10.76 -35.10 36.72
CA LYS A 126 10.59 -35.39 35.28
C LYS A 126 9.20 -34.98 34.77
N ALA A 127 8.14 -35.24 35.55
CA ALA A 127 6.78 -34.81 35.20
C ALA A 127 6.68 -33.27 35.16
N LYS A 128 7.24 -32.55 36.15
CA LYS A 128 7.35 -31.08 36.14
C LYS A 128 8.11 -30.56 34.93
N GLN A 129 9.23 -31.19 34.58
CA GLN A 129 10.03 -30.77 33.44
C GLN A 129 9.28 -30.97 32.12
N ASN A 130 8.57 -32.09 31.97
CA ASN A 130 7.72 -32.34 30.80
C ASN A 130 6.50 -31.40 30.74
N GLN A 131 5.90 -31.07 31.88
CA GLN A 131 4.79 -30.12 31.97
C GLN A 131 5.27 -28.69 31.66
N GLN A 132 6.45 -28.30 32.14
CA GLN A 132 7.09 -27.01 31.84
C GLN A 132 7.47 -26.88 30.36
N ILE A 133 7.95 -27.96 29.73
CA ILE A 133 8.20 -27.99 28.27
C ILE A 133 6.87 -27.86 27.50
N ARG A 134 5.80 -28.52 27.97
CA ARG A 134 4.46 -28.38 27.38
C ARG A 134 3.92 -26.94 27.47
N PHE A 135 3.98 -26.33 28.65
CA PHE A 135 3.56 -24.95 28.83
C PHE A 135 4.43 -23.98 28.02
N SER A 136 5.75 -24.19 27.95
CA SER A 136 6.64 -23.37 27.12
C SER A 136 6.25 -23.46 25.64
N THR A 137 5.99 -24.67 25.14
CA THR A 137 5.58 -24.87 23.74
C THR A 137 4.18 -24.33 23.43
N GLU A 138 3.27 -24.33 24.40
CA GLU A 138 1.91 -23.80 24.24
C GLU A 138 1.86 -22.27 24.37
N LEU A 139 2.76 -21.70 25.19
CA LEU A 139 3.01 -20.27 25.25
C LEU A 139 3.64 -19.77 23.94
N GLU A 140 4.64 -20.47 23.40
CA GLU A 140 5.24 -20.19 22.09
C GLU A 140 4.17 -20.19 20.98
N LYS A 141 3.31 -21.21 20.92
CA LYS A 141 2.18 -21.24 19.96
C LYS A 141 1.19 -20.09 20.14
N SER A 142 0.89 -19.72 21.38
CA SER A 142 -0.01 -18.59 21.67
C SER A 142 0.63 -17.25 21.30
N GLN A 143 1.95 -17.14 21.45
CA GLN A 143 2.75 -15.98 21.06
C GLN A 143 2.84 -15.85 19.54
N GLU A 144 2.99 -16.97 18.83
CA GLU A 144 2.89 -17.04 17.36
C GLU A 144 1.49 -16.64 16.87
N ALA A 145 0.42 -17.08 17.54
CA ALA A 145 -0.95 -16.71 17.21
C ALA A 145 -1.23 -15.21 17.44
N LEU A 146 -0.73 -14.64 18.54
CA LEU A 146 -0.80 -13.20 18.80
C LEU A 146 0.01 -12.39 17.78
N GLN A 147 1.20 -12.88 17.38
CA GLN A 147 1.95 -12.28 16.29
C GLN A 147 1.17 -12.34 14.98
N ALA A 148 0.53 -13.48 14.66
CA ALA A 148 -0.30 -13.62 13.47
C ALA A 148 -1.50 -12.66 13.47
N LEU A 149 -2.19 -12.51 14.61
CA LEU A 149 -3.32 -11.59 14.76
C LEU A 149 -2.88 -10.12 14.63
N LEU A 150 -1.75 -9.77 15.23
CA LEU A 150 -1.16 -8.42 15.12
C LEU A 150 -0.70 -8.13 13.68
N LEU A 151 -0.19 -9.15 12.97
CA LEU A 151 0.10 -9.08 11.54
C LEU A 151 -1.18 -8.86 10.72
N LEU A 152 -2.29 -9.54 11.08
CA LEU A 152 -3.58 -9.38 10.40
C LEU A 152 -4.20 -7.99 10.60
N LEU A 153 -4.11 -7.45 11.82
CA LEU A 153 -4.55 -6.08 12.13
C LEU A 153 -3.68 -5.04 11.41
N LYS A 154 -2.35 -5.24 11.37
CA LYS A 154 -1.45 -4.42 10.56
C LYS A 154 -1.80 -4.50 9.07
N HIS A 155 -2.12 -5.68 8.56
CA HIS A 155 -2.57 -5.89 7.18
C HIS A 155 -3.85 -5.10 6.88
N TYR A 156 -4.83 -5.11 7.78
CA TYR A 156 -6.05 -4.31 7.64
C TYR A 156 -5.76 -2.80 7.64
N THR A 157 -4.86 -2.34 8.51
CA THR A 157 -4.45 -0.92 8.52
C THR A 157 -3.65 -0.50 7.30
N VAL A 158 -2.76 -1.35 6.76
CA VAL A 158 -2.01 -1.04 5.53
C VAL A 158 -2.92 -1.09 4.31
N TYR A 159 -3.87 -2.03 4.26
CA TYR A 159 -4.91 -2.11 3.22
C TYR A 159 -5.79 -0.85 3.19
N ILE A 160 -6.24 -0.35 4.36
CA ILE A 160 -7.00 0.92 4.43
C ILE A 160 -6.13 2.12 3.97
N ASN A 161 -4.84 2.13 4.33
CA ASN A 161 -3.92 3.19 3.90
C ASN A 161 -3.57 3.14 2.39
N GLN A 162 -3.71 1.99 1.73
CA GLN A 162 -3.50 1.85 0.28
C GLN A 162 -4.55 2.63 -0.54
N TYR A 163 -5.76 2.80 0.00
CA TYR A 163 -6.81 3.61 -0.64
C TYR A 163 -6.60 5.14 -0.47
N GLU A 164 -5.98 5.58 0.63
CA GLU A 164 -5.83 7.02 0.92
C GLU A 164 -4.56 7.66 0.31
N LYS A 165 -3.59 6.87 -0.17
CA LYS A 165 -2.32 7.42 -0.70
C LYS A 165 -1.91 6.82 -2.05
N SER A 166 -2.78 6.94 -3.04
CA SER A 166 -2.42 6.82 -4.46
C SER A 166 -1.56 8.01 -4.97
N GLN A 167 -0.49 8.34 -4.25
CA GLN A 167 0.64 9.14 -4.75
C GLN A 167 1.81 8.15 -4.91
N ASN A 168 1.69 7.30 -5.92
CA ASN A 168 2.60 6.21 -6.23
C ASN A 168 3.99 6.74 -6.62
N GLY A 169 5.03 6.26 -5.94
CA GLY A 169 6.40 6.40 -6.40
C GLY A 169 6.56 5.59 -7.69
N HIS A 170 6.79 6.26 -8.81
CA HIS A 170 7.07 5.59 -10.08
C HIS A 170 8.45 4.91 -10.02
N ILE A 171 8.51 3.66 -9.55
CA ILE A 171 9.79 2.92 -9.44
C ILE A 171 10.32 2.56 -10.83
N THR A 172 11.58 2.88 -11.12
CA THR A 172 12.29 2.46 -12.33
C THR A 172 13.59 1.75 -11.98
N LEU A 173 13.99 0.80 -12.82
CA LEU A 173 15.21 0.02 -12.64
C LEU A 173 16.40 0.82 -13.12
N ASP A 174 17.44 0.92 -12.29
CA ASP A 174 18.65 1.69 -12.56
C ASP A 174 19.64 0.86 -13.42
N PRO A 175 19.88 1.22 -14.69
CA PRO A 175 20.81 0.51 -15.56
C PRO A 175 22.24 0.48 -15.05
N GLU A 176 22.67 1.50 -14.29
CA GLU A 176 24.04 1.58 -13.77
C GLU A 176 24.31 0.53 -12.68
N THR A 177 23.25 0.12 -11.97
CA THR A 177 23.33 -0.89 -10.90
C THR A 177 23.05 -2.31 -11.39
N ALA A 178 22.63 -2.47 -12.65
CA ALA A 178 22.19 -3.75 -13.17
C ALA A 178 23.37 -4.71 -13.36
N HIS A 179 23.25 -5.91 -12.78
CA HIS A 179 24.23 -6.97 -12.99
C HIS A 179 24.36 -7.32 -14.50
N PRO A 180 25.57 -7.58 -15.04
CA PRO A 180 25.78 -7.83 -16.48
C PRO A 180 24.98 -8.99 -17.09
N CYS A 181 24.58 -9.97 -16.27
CA CYS A 181 23.71 -11.09 -16.68
C CYS A 181 22.23 -10.67 -16.85
N LEU A 182 21.85 -9.44 -16.51
CA LEU A 182 20.48 -8.92 -16.61
C LEU A 182 20.31 -8.09 -17.89
N VAL A 183 19.09 -8.11 -18.41
CA VAL A 183 18.64 -7.25 -19.50
C VAL A 183 17.40 -6.50 -19.02
N LEU A 184 17.44 -5.17 -19.09
CA LEU A 184 16.33 -4.30 -18.75
C LEU A 184 15.45 -4.03 -19.97
N SER A 185 14.15 -3.85 -19.75
CA SER A 185 13.23 -3.38 -20.78
C SER A 185 13.48 -1.90 -21.12
N LYS A 186 13.02 -1.46 -22.30
CA LYS A 186 13.18 -0.06 -22.74
C LYS A 186 12.55 0.96 -21.79
N ASN A 187 11.46 0.59 -21.11
CA ASN A 187 10.78 1.43 -20.13
C ASN A 187 11.34 1.32 -18.71
N LEU A 188 12.41 0.53 -18.50
CA LEU A 188 13.05 0.32 -17.20
C LEU A 188 12.10 -0.20 -16.10
N LYS A 189 11.05 -0.92 -16.48
CA LYS A 189 10.10 -1.55 -15.54
C LYS A 189 10.30 -3.04 -15.38
N SER A 190 10.88 -3.69 -16.39
CA SER A 190 11.07 -5.13 -16.40
C SER A 190 12.54 -5.49 -16.47
N VAL A 191 12.90 -6.57 -15.78
CA VAL A 191 14.21 -7.18 -15.81
C VAL A 191 14.08 -8.66 -16.11
N ARG A 192 14.97 -9.17 -16.96
CA ARG A 192 15.06 -10.59 -17.30
C ARG A 192 16.51 -11.04 -17.35
N LEU A 193 16.73 -12.35 -17.25
CA LEU A 193 18.05 -12.92 -17.49
C LEU A 193 18.41 -12.89 -18.98
N ARG A 194 19.71 -12.67 -19.27
CA ARG A 194 20.25 -12.78 -20.63
C ARG A 194 20.26 -14.24 -21.07
N ASN A 195 19.83 -14.50 -22.30
CA ASN A 195 19.89 -15.84 -22.88
C ASN A 195 21.31 -16.13 -23.38
N ILE A 196 22.04 -17.00 -22.68
CA ILE A 196 23.44 -17.32 -23.01
C ILE A 196 23.54 -18.14 -24.32
N GLN A 197 22.47 -18.80 -24.77
CA GLN A 197 22.49 -19.65 -25.96
C GLN A 197 22.47 -18.89 -27.29
N GLN A 198 22.00 -17.62 -27.33
CA GLN A 198 21.83 -16.89 -28.58
C GLN A 198 22.89 -15.80 -28.85
N ASP A 199 23.66 -15.37 -27.83
CA ASP A 199 24.48 -14.15 -27.96
C ASP A 199 25.99 -14.36 -28.14
N VAL A 200 26.59 -15.55 -27.95
CA VAL A 200 28.03 -15.77 -28.25
C VAL A 200 28.39 -17.24 -28.56
N PRO A 201 29.12 -17.55 -29.66
CA PRO A 201 29.86 -18.80 -29.79
C PRO A 201 31.14 -18.72 -28.93
N GLY A 202 31.08 -19.19 -27.69
CA GLY A 202 32.24 -19.28 -26.82
C GLY A 202 31.88 -19.29 -25.33
N LYS A 203 32.26 -20.39 -24.65
CA LYS A 203 32.16 -20.72 -23.21
C LYS A 203 31.03 -20.01 -22.42
N PRO A 204 29.96 -20.72 -22.03
CA PRO A 204 28.82 -20.12 -21.34
C PRO A 204 29.27 -19.48 -20.02
N TRP A 205 29.01 -18.17 -19.88
CA TRP A 205 29.24 -17.44 -18.64
C TRP A 205 28.32 -18.00 -17.56
N LYS A 206 28.85 -18.82 -16.65
CA LYS A 206 28.09 -19.31 -15.49
C LYS A 206 27.94 -18.16 -14.50
N CYS A 207 26.75 -17.57 -14.47
CA CYS A 207 26.34 -16.74 -13.35
C CYS A 207 25.99 -17.71 -12.20
N ASP A 208 26.96 -18.01 -11.31
CA ASP A 208 26.80 -18.89 -10.14
C ASP A 208 26.07 -18.19 -8.96
N PHE A 209 25.60 -16.95 -9.14
CA PHE A 209 25.06 -16.09 -8.07
C PHE A 209 23.79 -15.32 -8.50
N SER A 210 23.03 -14.82 -7.53
CA SER A 210 21.84 -13.97 -7.74
C SER A 210 22.20 -12.66 -8.45
N ALA A 211 21.67 -12.45 -9.65
CA ALA A 211 21.89 -11.24 -10.43
C ALA A 211 20.94 -10.13 -9.96
N THR A 212 21.48 -9.03 -9.46
CA THR A 212 20.73 -7.96 -8.77
C THR A 212 20.71 -6.66 -9.59
N VAL A 213 19.64 -5.88 -9.44
CA VAL A 213 19.49 -4.49 -9.89
C VAL A 213 18.75 -3.68 -8.81
N CYS A 214 19.10 -2.42 -8.63
CA CYS A 214 18.41 -1.51 -7.71
C CYS A 214 17.47 -0.57 -8.47
N ALA A 215 16.52 0.04 -7.76
CA ALA A 215 15.75 1.14 -8.31
C ALA A 215 16.61 2.42 -8.46
N ALA A 216 16.23 3.27 -9.41
CA ALA A 216 16.81 4.58 -9.58
C ALA A 216 16.43 5.48 -8.39
N GLU A 217 15.18 5.37 -7.97
CA GLU A 217 14.60 6.10 -6.84
C GLU A 217 15.17 5.62 -5.50
N SER A 218 15.29 6.54 -4.56
CA SER A 218 15.70 6.24 -3.19
C SER A 218 14.85 7.01 -2.18
N PHE A 219 14.64 6.40 -1.02
CA PHE A 219 13.78 6.91 0.04
C PHE A 219 14.58 7.20 1.30
N SER A 220 14.38 8.39 1.87
CA SER A 220 14.99 8.85 3.12
C SER A 220 13.97 9.26 4.19
N SER A 221 12.68 9.21 3.84
CA SER A 221 11.52 9.52 4.70
C SER A 221 10.24 9.07 3.98
N GLY A 222 9.14 9.01 4.72
CA GLY A 222 7.79 8.76 4.23
C GLY A 222 7.39 7.29 4.14
N LYS A 223 6.14 7.12 3.71
CA LYS A 223 5.54 5.82 3.41
C LYS A 223 5.54 5.60 1.91
N HIS A 224 6.03 4.45 1.47
CA HIS A 224 6.17 4.11 0.05
C HIS A 224 5.60 2.73 -0.22
N TYR A 225 5.02 2.57 -1.40
CA TYR A 225 4.45 1.32 -1.85
C TYR A 225 4.80 1.08 -3.32
N TRP A 226 5.14 -0.15 -3.66
CA TRP A 226 5.29 -0.61 -5.04
C TRP A 226 4.92 -2.08 -5.16
N GLU A 227 4.53 -2.48 -6.36
CA GLU A 227 4.16 -3.87 -6.67
C GLU A 227 5.19 -4.47 -7.63
N VAL A 228 5.34 -5.79 -7.58
CA VAL A 228 6.22 -6.50 -8.49
C VAL A 228 5.53 -7.78 -8.92
N ASN A 229 5.40 -7.94 -10.24
CA ASN A 229 4.99 -9.20 -10.85
C ASN A 229 6.17 -10.18 -10.83
N VAL A 230 5.95 -11.31 -10.16
CA VAL A 230 6.92 -12.40 -9.97
C VAL A 230 6.46 -13.71 -10.60
N ALA A 231 5.31 -13.72 -11.28
CA ALA A 231 4.67 -14.93 -11.81
C ALA A 231 5.55 -15.69 -12.79
N MET A 232 6.35 -14.97 -13.58
CA MET A 232 7.23 -15.55 -14.60
C MET A 232 8.63 -15.90 -14.06
N ALA A 233 8.92 -15.68 -12.77
CA ALA A 233 10.23 -15.94 -12.20
C ALA A 233 10.22 -17.23 -11.35
N SER A 234 11.10 -18.16 -11.72
CA SER A 234 11.29 -19.41 -10.98
C SER A 234 12.02 -19.17 -9.67
N ARG A 235 13.02 -18.28 -9.67
CA ARG A 235 13.76 -17.89 -8.46
C ARG A 235 14.02 -16.39 -8.43
N TRP A 236 13.51 -15.73 -7.40
CA TRP A 236 13.56 -14.28 -7.29
C TRP A 236 13.80 -13.81 -5.87
N GLN A 237 14.31 -12.59 -5.75
CA GLN A 237 14.48 -11.88 -4.49
C GLN A 237 14.03 -10.43 -4.65
N LEU A 238 13.27 -9.94 -3.69
CA LEU A 238 12.72 -8.59 -3.65
C LEU A 238 12.93 -7.98 -2.27
N GLY A 239 13.12 -6.67 -2.21
CA GLY A 239 13.10 -5.97 -0.92
C GLY A 239 13.77 -4.62 -1.01
N ILE A 240 14.57 -4.31 0.01
CA ILE A 240 15.28 -3.03 0.11
C ILE A 240 16.75 -3.23 0.45
N CYS A 241 17.57 -2.27 0.02
CA CYS A 241 18.97 -2.16 0.44
C CYS A 241 19.26 -0.75 0.97
N SER A 242 20.06 -0.68 2.03
CA SER A 242 20.63 0.60 2.46
C SER A 242 21.77 0.98 1.53
N VAL A 243 21.82 2.26 1.13
CA VAL A 243 22.96 2.84 0.42
C VAL A 243 23.80 3.62 1.43
N THR A 244 24.90 3.01 1.89
CA THR A 244 25.92 3.72 2.68
C THR A 244 26.96 4.34 1.74
N ASP A 245 27.33 5.59 1.98
CA ASP A 245 28.26 6.33 1.12
C ASP A 245 29.62 5.63 0.93
N ARG A 246 29.96 5.46 -0.36
CA ARG A 246 31.28 5.28 -1.01
C ARG A 246 32.39 4.48 -0.31
N LYS A 247 32.82 3.43 -1.02
CA LYS A 247 34.26 3.13 -1.20
C LYS A 247 34.57 2.95 -2.70
N GLY A 248 34.87 4.06 -3.38
CA GLY A 248 35.34 4.07 -4.79
C GLY A 248 34.30 4.46 -5.86
N ASN A 249 34.75 4.47 -7.12
CA ASN A 249 34.01 4.92 -8.33
C ASN A 249 32.94 3.94 -8.84
N ARG A 250 32.48 2.98 -8.03
CA ARG A 250 31.35 2.08 -8.37
C ARG A 250 30.34 2.10 -7.23
N MET A 251 29.07 2.30 -7.56
CA MET A 251 27.96 2.02 -6.66
C MET A 251 27.84 0.50 -6.51
N GLU A 252 28.52 -0.07 -5.51
CA GLU A 252 28.22 -1.43 -5.07
C GLU A 252 27.11 -1.37 -4.03
N ALA A 253 26.00 -2.09 -4.28
CA ALA A 253 24.93 -2.35 -3.31
C ALA A 253 25.48 -3.26 -2.17
N SER A 254 26.35 -2.68 -1.34
CA SER A 254 27.10 -3.31 -0.26
C SER A 254 26.47 -3.09 1.13
N GLY A 255 25.38 -2.34 1.22
CA GLY A 255 24.69 -2.10 2.49
C GLY A 255 23.78 -3.25 2.92
N ASN A 256 23.30 -3.17 4.17
CA ASN A 256 22.36 -4.12 4.76
C ASN A 256 21.12 -4.28 3.88
N LYS A 257 20.78 -5.53 3.53
CA LYS A 257 19.61 -5.88 2.71
C LYS A 257 18.52 -6.51 3.58
N VAL A 258 17.28 -6.15 3.30
CA VAL A 258 16.09 -6.83 3.83
C VAL A 258 15.34 -7.39 2.63
N LEU A 259 15.17 -8.72 2.59
CA LEU A 259 14.73 -9.44 1.40
C LEU A 259 13.62 -10.43 1.72
N LEU A 260 12.67 -10.53 0.80
CA LEU A 260 11.76 -11.65 0.57
C LEU A 260 12.24 -12.40 -0.68
N MET A 261 12.23 -13.73 -0.63
CA MET A 261 12.71 -14.59 -1.70
C MET A 261 11.68 -15.66 -2.00
N GLY A 262 11.48 -15.94 -3.28
CA GLY A 262 10.63 -17.03 -3.77
C GLY A 262 11.42 -17.97 -4.67
N SER A 263 11.16 -19.27 -4.54
CA SER A 263 11.81 -20.31 -5.35
C SER A 263 10.82 -21.43 -5.65
N MET A 264 10.56 -21.66 -6.94
CA MET A 264 9.93 -22.86 -7.47
C MET A 264 10.98 -23.94 -7.67
N MET A 265 10.77 -25.12 -7.07
CA MET A 265 11.61 -26.31 -7.20
C MET A 265 10.70 -27.48 -7.62
N GLY A 266 10.52 -27.67 -8.93
CA GLY A 266 9.52 -28.61 -9.45
C GLY A 266 8.10 -28.14 -9.14
N THR A 267 7.31 -28.94 -8.44
CA THR A 267 5.95 -28.58 -7.97
C THR A 267 5.95 -27.79 -6.67
N ASP A 268 7.08 -27.74 -5.96
CA ASP A 268 7.15 -27.19 -4.62
C ASP A 268 7.56 -25.72 -4.68
N TYR A 269 6.76 -24.86 -4.07
CA TYR A 269 7.11 -23.46 -3.86
C TYR A 269 7.69 -23.27 -2.46
N THR A 270 8.83 -22.60 -2.37
CA THR A 270 9.45 -22.23 -1.10
C THR A 270 9.72 -20.74 -1.05
N SER A 271 9.50 -20.16 0.13
CA SER A 271 9.67 -18.74 0.37
C SER A 271 10.51 -18.51 1.60
N TRP A 272 11.31 -17.46 1.56
CA TRP A 272 12.30 -17.15 2.59
C TRP A 272 12.39 -15.65 2.82
N VAL A 273 12.75 -15.26 4.04
CA VAL A 273 12.99 -13.87 4.40
C VAL A 273 14.37 -13.72 5.01
N PHE A 274 14.94 -12.52 4.92
CA PHE A 274 16.23 -12.15 5.50
C PHE A 274 16.23 -10.66 5.88
N PRO A 275 16.78 -10.24 7.04
CA PRO A 275 17.47 -11.01 8.09
C PRO A 275 16.58 -11.35 9.31
N PRO A 276 16.89 -12.44 10.07
CA PRO A 276 17.79 -13.53 9.70
C PRO A 276 17.17 -14.39 8.58
N LEU A 277 17.97 -15.28 7.97
CA LEU A 277 17.45 -16.20 6.96
C LEU A 277 16.43 -17.15 7.61
N LYS A 278 15.15 -16.99 7.27
CA LYS A 278 14.04 -17.79 7.83
C LYS A 278 13.14 -18.27 6.71
N LYS A 279 12.80 -19.56 6.73
CA LYS A 279 11.79 -20.15 5.82
C LYS A 279 10.40 -19.70 6.26
N ILE A 280 9.58 -19.28 5.31
CA ILE A 280 8.16 -18.99 5.51
C ILE A 280 7.32 -19.99 4.70
N TYR A 281 6.26 -20.50 5.31
CA TYR A 281 5.42 -21.53 4.71
C TYR A 281 4.22 -20.87 4.03
N LEU A 282 4.26 -20.83 2.70
CA LEU A 282 3.16 -20.38 1.87
C LEU A 282 2.72 -21.57 1.03
N GLY A 283 1.44 -21.94 1.15
CA GLY A 283 0.90 -23.14 0.49
C GLY A 283 0.71 -23.00 -1.03
N LYS A 284 1.04 -21.85 -1.61
CA LYS A 284 0.81 -21.52 -3.03
C LYS A 284 1.91 -20.59 -3.57
N GLN A 285 2.09 -20.62 -4.89
CA GLN A 285 2.98 -19.71 -5.62
C GLN A 285 2.42 -18.28 -5.64
N MET A 286 3.30 -17.31 -5.40
CA MET A 286 2.99 -15.88 -5.53
C MET A 286 3.10 -15.42 -6.98
N HIS A 287 2.18 -14.57 -7.40
CA HIS A 287 2.18 -13.99 -8.74
C HIS A 287 2.52 -12.50 -8.72
N ARG A 288 2.06 -11.80 -7.68
CA ARG A 288 2.33 -10.38 -7.50
C ARG A 288 2.57 -10.06 -6.03
N VAL A 289 3.67 -9.38 -5.77
CA VAL A 289 4.11 -9.02 -4.42
C VAL A 289 4.07 -7.51 -4.26
N GLY A 290 3.34 -7.03 -3.26
CA GLY A 290 3.32 -5.64 -2.84
C GLY A 290 4.36 -5.43 -1.75
N VAL A 291 5.14 -4.36 -1.85
CA VAL A 291 6.15 -4.00 -0.85
C VAL A 291 5.77 -2.65 -0.28
N PHE A 292 5.60 -2.59 1.04
CA PHE A 292 5.27 -1.38 1.77
C PHE A 292 6.41 -1.03 2.73
N LEU A 293 6.94 0.18 2.58
CA LEU A 293 7.98 0.75 3.43
C LEU A 293 7.37 1.89 4.25
N ASP A 294 7.54 1.84 5.56
CA ASP A 294 7.30 2.97 6.46
C ASP A 294 8.65 3.36 7.08
N TYR A 295 9.25 4.43 6.54
CA TYR A 295 10.61 4.83 6.92
C TYR A 295 10.64 5.31 8.38
N GLU A 296 9.68 6.15 8.78
CA GLU A 296 9.61 6.74 10.12
C GLU A 296 9.48 5.69 11.22
N TYR A 297 8.70 4.64 10.99
CA TYR A 297 8.47 3.58 11.98
C TYR A 297 9.40 2.38 11.82
N GLY A 298 10.34 2.40 10.87
CA GLY A 298 11.27 1.30 10.67
C GLY A 298 10.56 0.00 10.27
N GLN A 299 9.54 0.08 9.41
CA GLN A 299 8.73 -1.07 9.03
C GLN A 299 8.84 -1.39 7.55
N LEU A 300 8.89 -2.68 7.24
CA LEU A 300 8.84 -3.18 5.87
C LEU A 300 7.90 -4.38 5.83
N SER A 301 6.88 -4.32 4.99
CA SER A 301 5.88 -5.38 4.87
C SER A 301 5.78 -5.86 3.43
N PHE A 302 5.59 -7.16 3.27
CA PHE A 302 5.39 -7.82 1.98
C PHE A 302 4.00 -8.41 1.92
N TYR A 303 3.29 -8.21 0.81
CA TYR A 303 1.91 -8.66 0.61
C TYR A 303 1.80 -9.51 -0.65
N ASP A 304 1.00 -10.55 -0.59
CA ASP A 304 0.50 -11.23 -1.78
C ASP A 304 -0.69 -10.40 -2.26
N VAL A 305 -0.50 -9.69 -3.37
CA VAL A 305 -1.52 -8.81 -3.94
C VAL A 305 -2.66 -9.63 -4.54
N THR A 306 -2.37 -10.87 -4.97
CA THR A 306 -3.35 -11.73 -5.64
C THR A 306 -4.34 -12.30 -4.63
N GLU A 307 -3.84 -12.79 -3.51
CA GLU A 307 -4.66 -13.34 -2.42
C GLU A 307 -5.04 -12.28 -1.38
N SER A 308 -4.61 -11.02 -1.58
CA SER A 308 -4.81 -9.92 -0.63
C SER A 308 -4.44 -10.32 0.79
N SER A 309 -3.20 -10.79 0.99
CA SER A 309 -2.74 -11.29 2.30
C SER A 309 -1.33 -10.85 2.63
N LEU A 310 -1.03 -10.70 3.92
CA LEU A 310 0.31 -10.36 4.39
C LEU A 310 1.22 -11.60 4.34
N ILE A 311 2.35 -11.45 3.66
CA ILE A 311 3.39 -12.48 3.53
C ILE A 311 4.29 -12.45 4.76
N TYR A 312 4.85 -11.27 5.03
CA TYR A 312 5.78 -11.10 6.14
C TYR A 312 5.93 -9.63 6.51
N HIS A 313 6.19 -9.38 7.78
CA HIS A 313 6.36 -8.04 8.34
C HIS A 313 7.66 -7.95 9.14
N PHE A 314 8.52 -7.03 8.74
CA PHE A 314 9.67 -6.58 9.51
C PHE A 314 9.29 -5.32 10.30
N SER A 315 9.56 -5.36 11.60
CA SER A 315 9.40 -4.23 12.52
C SER A 315 10.73 -3.86 13.16
N HIS A 316 10.85 -2.61 13.60
CA HIS A 316 12.03 -2.12 14.32
C HIS A 316 13.32 -2.17 13.48
N LEU A 317 13.22 -2.00 12.15
CA LEU A 317 14.37 -1.84 11.28
C LEU A 317 14.98 -0.46 11.52
N THR A 318 16.29 -0.42 11.75
CA THR A 318 17.03 0.84 11.86
C THR A 318 17.50 1.26 10.48
N PHE A 319 16.85 2.27 9.92
CA PHE A 319 17.22 2.86 8.64
C PHE A 319 18.20 4.01 8.83
N GLN A 320 19.31 3.96 8.09
CA GLN A 320 20.31 5.03 8.03
C GLN A 320 20.53 5.43 6.58
N GLY A 321 20.28 6.70 6.27
CA GLY A 321 20.46 7.27 4.94
C GLY A 321 19.40 6.78 3.94
N ASN A 322 19.81 6.71 2.69
CA ASN A 322 18.89 6.42 1.59
C ASN A 322 18.68 4.91 1.44
N ILE A 323 17.42 4.51 1.27
CA ILE A 323 17.00 3.14 0.98
C ILE A 323 16.60 3.04 -0.48
N LYS A 324 17.04 1.98 -1.15
CA LYS A 324 16.60 1.67 -2.51
C LYS A 324 15.85 0.33 -2.56
N PRO A 325 14.73 0.24 -3.30
CA PRO A 325 14.19 -1.04 -3.72
C PRO A 325 15.25 -1.86 -4.47
N VAL A 326 15.26 -3.17 -4.22
CA VAL A 326 16.21 -4.10 -4.84
C VAL A 326 15.47 -5.31 -5.41
N PHE A 327 15.91 -5.74 -6.60
CA PHE A 327 15.32 -6.82 -7.37
C PHE A 327 16.42 -7.76 -7.82
N ALA A 328 16.24 -9.07 -7.66
CA ALA A 328 17.20 -10.05 -8.12
C ALA A 328 16.54 -11.29 -8.73
N LEU A 329 17.19 -11.83 -9.76
CA LEU A 329 16.86 -13.11 -10.40
C LEU A 329 18.00 -14.09 -10.17
N CYS A 330 17.68 -15.36 -9.92
CA CYS A 330 18.66 -16.44 -9.79
C CYS A 330 18.55 -17.41 -10.96
N THR A 331 19.68 -17.83 -11.51
CA THR A 331 19.74 -18.87 -12.55
C THR A 331 19.44 -20.24 -11.92
N SER A 332 18.52 -21.01 -12.51
CA SER A 332 18.45 -22.45 -12.30
C SER A 332 19.19 -23.13 -13.44
N SER A 333 19.92 -24.20 -13.15
CA SER A 333 20.78 -24.90 -14.11
C SER A 333 20.02 -25.77 -15.12
N GLY A 334 18.72 -25.53 -15.36
CA GLY A 334 17.85 -26.44 -16.10
C GLY A 334 16.92 -25.78 -17.12
N ASP A 335 16.19 -24.72 -16.76
CA ASP A 335 15.14 -24.17 -17.61
C ASP A 335 15.46 -22.74 -18.05
N LEU A 336 16.08 -22.66 -19.23
CA LEU A 336 16.39 -21.42 -19.91
C LEU A 336 15.17 -20.97 -20.71
N ASN A 337 14.52 -19.85 -20.34
CA ASN A 337 14.31 -18.71 -21.25
C ASN A 337 13.22 -17.66 -20.91
N SER A 338 12.59 -17.64 -19.73
CA SER A 338 11.55 -16.61 -19.49
C SER A 338 11.49 -15.95 -18.11
N ASP A 339 12.43 -16.25 -17.21
CA ASP A 339 12.49 -15.63 -15.89
C ASP A 339 12.59 -14.10 -15.99
N SER A 340 11.55 -13.42 -15.50
CA SER A 340 11.45 -11.98 -15.51
C SER A 340 10.68 -11.45 -14.31
N LEU A 341 11.05 -10.24 -13.89
CA LEU A 341 10.34 -9.43 -12.90
C LEU A 341 9.86 -8.16 -13.59
N THR A 342 8.66 -7.70 -13.22
CA THR A 342 8.13 -6.41 -13.71
C THR A 342 7.57 -5.61 -12.55
N VAL A 343 8.05 -4.38 -12.40
CA VAL A 343 7.60 -3.41 -11.39
C VAL A 343 6.41 -2.62 -11.92
#